data_AF-A0A9D1PN91-F1
#
_entry.id   AF-A0A9D1PN91-F1
#
_cell.length_a   1.000
_cell.length_b   1.000
_cell.length_c   1.000
_cell.angle_alpha   90.00
_cell.angle_beta   90.00
_cell.angle_gamma   90.00
#
_symmetry.space_group_name_H-M   'P 1'
#
loop_
_entity.id
_entity.type
_entity.pdbx_description
1 polymer ?
#
loop_
_entity_poly.entity_id
_entity_poly.type
_entity_poly.pdbx_seq_one_letter_code
_entity_poly.pdbx_strand_id
1 'polypeptide(L)'
;MSQITADQRKKALEVLKEDADKILRLIEVQIDNLMTPQCPLYEEVLDTQMFGLSREIDFAVRLSLITEEQGRELLDNLEHKSNLLHEAAQNTIPFKKNG
;
A
#
# COMPACT_ATOMS: atom_id res chain seq x y z
N MET A 1 -31.63 12.28 6.91
CA MET A 1 -30.21 11.87 6.82
C MET A 1 -29.41 13.06 6.31
N SER A 2 -28.27 13.39 6.91
CA SER A 2 -27.40 14.47 6.41
C SER A 2 -26.91 14.12 5.01
N GLN A 3 -26.95 15.08 4.08
CA GLN A 3 -26.37 14.89 2.74
C GLN A 3 -24.85 14.96 2.83
N ILE A 4 -24.15 14.05 2.15
CA ILE A 4 -22.69 14.07 2.03
C ILE A 4 -22.27 15.21 1.10
N THR A 5 -21.45 16.11 1.62
CA THR A 5 -20.96 17.27 0.86
C THR A 5 -19.78 16.88 -0.05
N ALA A 6 -19.53 17.70 -1.08
CA ALA A 6 -18.34 17.52 -1.92
C ALA A 6 -17.04 17.65 -1.11
N ASP A 7 -17.04 18.52 -0.09
CA ASP A 7 -15.92 18.71 0.82
C ASP A 7 -15.62 17.44 1.64
N GLN A 8 -16.65 16.78 2.15
CA GLN A 8 -16.50 15.50 2.88
C GLN A 8 -15.93 14.39 1.99
N ARG A 9 -16.37 14.30 0.72
CA ARG A 9 -15.81 13.34 -0.26
C ARG A 9 -14.34 13.62 -0.54
N LYS A 10 -14.00 14.89 -0.77
CA LYS A 10 -12.62 15.33 -1.00
C LYS A 10 -11.75 14.99 0.20
N LYS A 11 -12.21 15.31 1.41
CA LYS A 11 -11.46 15.07 2.64
C LYS A 11 -11.25 13.57 2.90
N ALA A 12 -12.26 12.74 2.66
CA ALA A 12 -12.14 11.29 2.78
C ALA A 12 -11.07 10.73 1.82
N LEU A 13 -11.08 11.18 0.56
CA LEU A 13 -10.06 10.77 -0.42
C LEU A 13 -8.66 11.25 -0.04
N GLU A 14 -8.51 12.46 0.50
CA GLU A 14 -7.22 12.97 0.98
C GLU A 14 -6.67 12.12 2.13
N VAL A 15 -7.51 11.76 3.11
CA VAL A 15 -7.09 10.91 4.23
C VAL A 15 -6.62 9.54 3.73
N LEU A 16 -7.38 8.88 2.86
CA LEU A 16 -6.99 7.58 2.30
C LEU A 16 -5.68 7.65 1.49
N LYS A 17 -5.42 8.78 0.82
CA LYS A 17 -4.14 9.03 0.15
C LYS A 17 -2.99 9.20 1.13
N GLU A 18 -3.19 9.97 2.20
CA GLU A 18 -2.18 10.13 3.25
C GLU A 18 -1.85 8.80 3.93
N ASP A 19 -2.83 7.92 4.12
CA ASP A 19 -2.62 6.59 4.69
C ASP A 19 -1.91 5.65 3.69
N ALA A 20 -2.28 5.69 2.40
CA ALA A 20 -1.54 5.01 1.34
C ALA A 20 -0.07 5.49 1.26
N ASP A 21 0.19 6.79 1.38
CA ASP A 21 1.54 7.35 1.34
C ASP A 21 2.42 6.88 2.51
N LYS A 22 1.83 6.62 3.69
CA LYS A 22 2.56 6.03 4.83
C LYS A 22 2.99 4.59 4.54
N ILE A 23 2.10 3.79 3.95
CA ILE A 23 2.40 2.42 3.54
C ILE A 23 3.48 2.43 2.45
N LEU A 24 3.35 3.33 1.48
CA LEU A 24 4.36 3.54 0.47
C LEU A 24 5.72 3.88 1.08
N ARG A 25 5.76 4.79 2.05
CA ARG A 25 7.02 5.14 2.71
C ARG A 25 7.66 3.95 3.43
N LEU A 26 6.85 3.06 4.00
CA LEU A 26 7.32 1.81 4.59
C LEU A 26 7.98 0.90 3.53
N ILE A 27 7.40 0.81 2.33
CA ILE A 27 7.96 0.08 1.18
C ILE A 27 9.29 0.72 0.73
N GLU A 28 9.34 2.05 0.58
CA GLU A 28 10.54 2.77 0.11
C GLU A 28 11.72 2.66 1.09
N VAL A 29 11.45 2.72 2.40
CA VAL A 29 12.49 2.56 3.43
C VAL A 29 13.14 1.16 3.38
N GLN A 30 12.44 0.14 2.90
CA GLN A 30 13.03 -1.19 2.67
C GLN A 30 14.00 -1.19 1.49
N ILE A 31 13.68 -0.48 0.41
CA ILE A 31 14.56 -0.34 -0.76
C ILE A 31 15.87 0.36 -0.37
N ASP A 32 15.76 1.45 0.39
CA ASP A 32 16.91 2.31 0.70
C ASP A 32 17.86 1.72 1.75
N ASN A 33 17.37 0.89 2.69
CA ASN A 33 18.15 0.47 3.86
C ASN A 33 18.86 -0.89 3.76
N LEU A 34 18.81 -1.62 2.63
CA LEU A 34 19.51 -2.91 2.44
C LEU A 34 19.28 -3.94 3.57
N MET A 35 18.19 -3.81 4.34
CA MET A 35 17.72 -4.89 5.20
C MET A 35 17.36 -6.04 4.28
N THR A 36 17.83 -7.27 4.58
CA THR A 36 17.58 -8.44 3.74
C THR A 36 16.12 -8.45 3.28
N PRO A 37 15.86 -8.34 1.97
CA PRO A 37 14.56 -7.95 1.45
C PRO A 37 13.48 -9.04 1.55
N GLN A 38 13.79 -10.15 2.22
CA GLN A 38 12.85 -11.21 2.60
C GLN A 38 12.89 -11.43 4.12
N CYS A 39 12.70 -10.39 4.93
CA CYS A 39 12.42 -10.61 6.35
C CYS A 39 10.92 -10.95 6.47
N PRO A 40 10.53 -12.21 6.79
CA PRO A 40 9.13 -12.64 6.74
C PRO A 40 8.21 -11.77 7.59
N LEU A 41 8.74 -11.22 8.69
CA LEU A 41 8.01 -10.31 9.57
C LEU A 41 7.59 -9.00 8.87
N TYR A 42 8.38 -8.49 7.92
CA TYR A 42 8.03 -7.26 7.22
C TYR A 42 6.97 -7.48 6.15
N GLU A 43 7.02 -8.60 5.44
CA GLU A 43 5.95 -8.99 4.50
C GLU A 43 4.62 -9.11 5.25
N GLU A 44 4.60 -9.78 6.40
CA GLU A 44 3.40 -9.88 7.26
C GLU A 44 2.90 -8.50 7.73
N VAL A 45 3.80 -7.59 8.10
CA VAL A 45 3.44 -6.23 8.51
C VAL A 45 2.88 -5.45 7.32
N LEU A 46 3.50 -5.53 6.15
CA LEU A 46 3.04 -4.85 4.95
C LEU A 46 1.66 -5.37 4.52
N ASP A 47 1.46 -6.69 4.51
CA ASP A 47 0.17 -7.32 4.20
C ASP A 47 -0.93 -6.87 5.18
N THR A 48 -0.59 -6.78 6.48
CA THR A 48 -1.52 -6.29 7.50
C THR A 48 -1.89 -4.82 7.27
N GLN A 49 -0.93 -3.98 6.88
CA GLN A 49 -1.18 -2.57 6.57
C GLN A 49 -2.02 -2.40 5.30
N MET A 50 -1.71 -3.17 4.25
CA MET A 50 -2.49 -3.23 3.00
C MET A 50 -3.93 -3.67 3.27
N PHE A 51 -4.13 -4.70 4.10
CA PHE A 51 -5.45 -5.14 4.54
C PHE A 51 -6.19 -4.06 5.33
N GLY A 52 -5.51 -3.37 6.25
CA GLY A 52 -6.05 -2.24 7.00
C GLY A 52 -6.60 -1.14 6.08
N LEU A 53 -5.77 -0.67 5.14
CA LEU A 53 -6.19 0.33 4.15
C LEU A 53 -7.36 -0.17 3.29
N SER A 54 -7.35 -1.44 2.85
CA SER A 54 -8.47 -2.01 2.08
C SER A 54 -9.81 -1.93 2.81
N ARG A 55 -9.77 -2.02 4.16
CA ARG A 55 -10.97 -1.98 5.00
C ARG A 55 -11.48 -0.57 5.21
N GLU A 56 -10.58 0.40 5.31
CA GLU A 56 -10.92 1.83 5.32
C GLU A 56 -11.52 2.27 3.98
N ILE A 57 -10.95 1.82 2.86
CA ILE A 57 -11.47 2.05 1.51
C ILE A 57 -12.89 1.48 1.36
N ASP A 58 -13.11 0.21 1.72
CA ASP A 58 -14.44 -0.41 1.67
C ASP A 58 -15.46 0.36 2.53
N PHE A 59 -15.06 0.79 3.73
CA PHE A 59 -15.91 1.61 4.57
C PHE A 59 -16.29 2.93 3.89
N ALA A 60 -15.32 3.63 3.28
CA ALA A 60 -15.57 4.88 2.58
C ALA A 60 -16.43 4.69 1.31
N VAL A 61 -16.23 3.60 0.56
CA VAL A 61 -17.07 3.22 -0.59
C VAL A 61 -18.52 2.97 -0.15
N ARG A 62 -18.73 2.20 0.91
CA ARG A 62 -20.08 1.91 1.46
C ARG A 62 -20.81 3.14 1.96
N LEU A 63 -20.07 4.16 2.38
CA LEU A 63 -20.62 5.48 2.71
C LEU A 63 -20.75 6.41 1.50
N SER A 64 -20.38 5.97 0.29
CA SER A 64 -20.36 6.81 -0.92
C SER A 64 -19.50 8.08 -0.77
N LEU A 65 -18.44 7.98 0.05
CA LEU A 65 -17.45 9.05 0.22
C LEU A 65 -16.42 9.05 -0.91
N ILE A 66 -16.13 7.87 -1.47
CA ILE A 66 -15.30 7.66 -2.65
C ILE A 66 -15.97 6.64 -3.59
N THR A 67 -15.49 6.56 -4.83
CA THR A 67 -15.89 5.51 -5.77
C THR A 67 -15.03 4.24 -5.57
N GLU A 68 -15.55 3.09 -6.02
CA GLU A 68 -14.77 1.84 -6.07
C GLU A 68 -13.48 2.00 -6.88
N GLU A 69 -13.54 2.74 -8.00
CA GLU A 69 -12.38 2.99 -8.85
C GLU A 69 -11.30 3.79 -8.12
N GLN A 70 -11.67 4.84 -7.39
CA GLN A 70 -10.72 5.61 -6.58
C GLN A 70 -10.07 4.73 -5.51
N GLY A 71 -10.82 3.83 -4.89
CA GLY A 71 -10.28 2.86 -3.94
C GLY A 71 -9.29 1.90 -4.59
N ARG A 72 -9.65 1.38 -5.78
CA ARG A 72 -8.81 0.46 -6.55
C ARG A 72 -7.49 1.09 -6.97
N GLU A 73 -7.52 2.31 -7.50
CA GLU A 73 -6.30 3.04 -7.91
C GLU A 73 -5.29 3.20 -6.76
N LEU A 74 -5.77 3.39 -5.52
CA LEU A 74 -4.89 3.48 -4.34
C LEU A 74 -4.19 2.15 -4.04
N LEU A 75 -4.93 1.04 -4.10
CA LEU A 75 -4.38 -0.29 -3.82
C LEU A 75 -3.44 -0.76 -4.94
N ASP A 76 -3.84 -0.57 -6.20
CA ASP A 76 -3.05 -0.97 -7.37
C ASP A 76 -1.67 -0.31 -7.39
N ASN A 77 -1.58 0.96 -6.97
CA ASN A 77 -0.30 1.68 -6.87
C ASN A 77 0.63 1.02 -5.85
N LEU A 78 0.10 0.68 -4.67
CA LEU A 78 0.86 0.04 -3.60
C LEU A 78 1.29 -1.37 -3.99
N GLU A 79 0.40 -2.16 -4.59
CA GLU A 79 0.70 -3.50 -5.10
C GLU A 79 1.81 -3.46 -6.17
N HIS A 80 1.71 -2.54 -7.13
CA HIS A 80 2.74 -2.37 -8.16
C HIS A 80 4.12 -2.07 -7.55
N LYS A 81 4.18 -1.14 -6.59
CA LYS A 81 5.44 -0.79 -5.93
C LYS A 81 5.99 -1.90 -5.04
N SER A 82 5.12 -2.64 -4.36
CA SER A 82 5.50 -3.83 -3.58
C SER A 82 6.12 -4.91 -4.48
N ASN A 83 5.52 -5.17 -5.65
CA ASN A 83 6.04 -6.13 -6.62
C ASN A 83 7.43 -5.74 -7.15
N LEU A 84 7.65 -4.45 -7.47
CA LEU A 84 8.97 -3.95 -7.88
C LEU A 84 10.03 -4.20 -6.81
N LEU A 85 9.68 -4.02 -5.53
CA LEU A 85 10.58 -4.31 -4.41
C LEU A 85 10.93 -5.80 -4.35
N HIS A 86 9.92 -6.67 -4.46
CA HIS A 86 10.11 -8.12 -4.46
C HIS A 86 10.99 -8.59 -5.63
N GLU A 87 10.80 -8.04 -6.82
CA GLU A 87 11.65 -8.34 -7.98
C GLU A 87 13.10 -7.87 -7.77
N ALA A 88 13.30 -6.63 -7.29
CA ALA A 88 14.64 -6.10 -7.00
C ALA A 88 15.38 -6.93 -5.95
N ALA A 89 14.66 -7.41 -4.94
CA ALA A 89 15.14 -8.30 -3.89
C ALA A 89 15.62 -9.66 -4.40
N GLN A 90 14.88 -10.25 -5.35
CA GLN A 90 15.24 -11.54 -5.95
C GLN A 90 16.43 -11.41 -6.91
N ASN A 91 16.51 -10.30 -7.66
CA ASN A 91 17.56 -10.04 -8.63
C ASN A 91 18.92 -9.64 -8.01
N THR A 92 18.95 -9.26 -6.73
CA THR A 92 20.18 -8.86 -6.02
C THR A 92 20.89 -10.02 -5.32
N ILE A 93 20.39 -11.27 -5.42
CA ILE A 93 21.08 -12.44 -4.88
C ILE A 93 22.18 -12.89 -5.85
N PRO A 94 23.49 -12.74 -5.53
CA PRO A 94 24.52 -13.39 -6.31
C PRO A 94 24.39 -14.90 -6.09
N PHE A 95 24.10 -15.65 -7.15
CA PHE A 95 24.26 -17.10 -7.19
C PHE A 95 25.66 -17.47 -6.67
N LYS A 96 25.76 -17.93 -5.43
CA LYS A 96 26.91 -18.72 -4.99
C LYS A 96 26.75 -20.10 -5.64
N LYS A 97 27.19 -20.25 -6.88
CA LYS A 97 27.50 -21.56 -7.46
C LYS A 97 28.66 -22.12 -6.65
N ASN A 98 28.37 -22.97 -5.68
CA ASN A 98 29.38 -23.82 -5.08
C ASN A 98 29.87 -24.78 -6.17
N GLY A 99 31.19 -24.79 -6.38
CA GLY A 99 31.89 -25.73 -7.26
C GLY A 99 31.99 -27.13 -6.68
#